data_AF-A0A1J5U8F0-F1
#
_entry.id   AF-A0A1J5U8F0-F1
#
_cell.length_a   1.000
_cell.length_b   1.000
_cell.length_c   1.000
_cell.angle_alpha   90.00
_cell.angle_beta   90.00
_cell.angle_gamma   90.00
#
_symmetry.space_group_name_H-M   'P 1'
#
loop_
_entity.id
_entity.type
_entity.pdbx_description
1 polymer ?
#
loop_
_entity_poly.entity_id
_entity_poly.type
_entity_poly.pdbx_seq_one_letter_code
_entity_poly.pdbx_strand_id
1 'polypeptide(L)' 'MNWLGLLSFEAARDPELAPHAYLMYLLLWTLVVGIFVLFLFPLLGKTVGFVIIAVLIFLFVYQVWYFHNNNLFAD' A
#
# COMPACT_ATOMS: atom_id res chain seq x y z
N MET A 1 -10.96 3.35 -19.26
CA MET A 1 -10.64 2.80 -17.92
C MET A 1 -11.26 3.68 -16.85
N ASN A 2 -12.11 3.11 -16.01
CA ASN A 2 -12.66 3.83 -14.86
C ASN A 2 -11.65 3.74 -13.70
N TRP A 3 -10.96 4.84 -13.41
CA TRP A 3 -9.90 4.90 -12.40
C TRP A 3 -10.40 4.57 -11.00
N LEU A 4 -11.65 4.94 -10.69
CA LEU A 4 -12.31 4.56 -9.43
C LEU A 4 -12.58 3.05 -9.35
N GLY A 5 -12.78 2.41 -10.51
CA GLY A 5 -12.97 0.95 -10.60
C GLY A 5 -11.71 0.16 -10.25
N LEU A 6 -10.50 0.73 -10.44
CA LEU A 6 -9.24 0.08 -10.08
C LEU A 6 -9.05 -0.08 -8.56
N LEU A 7 -9.82 0.64 -7.75
CA LEU A 7 -9.84 0.47 -6.29
C LEU A 7 -10.79 -0.63 -5.83
N SER A 8 -11.56 -1.23 -6.74
CA SER A 8 -12.49 -2.30 -6.40
C SER A 8 -11.77 -3.65 -6.28
N PHE A 9 -12.33 -4.52 -5.43
CA PHE A 9 -11.90 -5.92 -5.33
C PHE A 9 -12.10 -6.71 -6.63
N GLU A 10 -13.02 -6.26 -7.49
CA GLU A 10 -13.32 -6.90 -8.77
C GLU A 10 -12.20 -6.65 -9.77
N ALA A 11 -11.67 -5.42 -9.84
CA ALA A 11 -10.53 -5.08 -10.68
C ALA A 11 -9.22 -5.76 -10.24
N ALA A 12 -9.07 -6.09 -8.95
CA ALA A 12 -7.92 -6.84 -8.46
C ALA A 12 -7.92 -8.30 -8.94
N ARG A 13 -9.11 -8.90 -9.14
CA ARG A 13 -9.26 -10.30 -9.56
C ARG A 13 -9.38 -10.49 -11.08
N ASP A 14 -9.53 -9.40 -11.81
CA ASP A 14 -9.53 -9.41 -13.27
C ASP A 14 -8.07 -9.46 -13.79
N PRO A 15 -7.67 -10.49 -14.55
CA PRO A 15 -6.30 -10.65 -15.04
C PRO A 15 -5.75 -9.45 -15.83
N GLU A 16 -6.61 -8.72 -16.55
CA GLU A 16 -6.18 -7.56 -17.33
C GLU A 16 -5.95 -6.31 -16.45
N LEU A 17 -6.64 -6.21 -15.32
CA LEU A 17 -6.63 -5.03 -14.45
C LEU A 17 -5.80 -5.23 -13.17
N ALA A 18 -5.48 -6.48 -12.81
CA ALA A 18 -4.73 -6.84 -11.61
C ALA A 18 -3.38 -6.11 -11.48
N PRO A 19 -2.54 -6.00 -12.54
CA PRO A 19 -1.28 -5.24 -12.45
C PRO A 19 -1.50 -3.76 -12.16
N HIS A 20 -2.56 -3.16 -12.74
CA HIS A 20 -2.88 -1.75 -12.55
C HIS A 20 -3.47 -1.48 -11.15
N ALA A 21 -4.29 -2.39 -10.63
CA ALA A 21 -4.79 -2.33 -9.27
C ALA A 21 -3.65 -2.44 -8.24
N TYR A 22 -2.67 -3.33 -8.48
CA TYR A 22 -1.48 -3.45 -7.63
C TYR A 22 -0.61 -2.18 -7.66
N LEU A 23 -0.37 -1.60 -8.84
CA LEU A 23 0.35 -0.32 -8.97
C LEU A 23 -0.38 0.82 -8.24
N MET A 24 -1.70 0.87 -8.33
CA MET A 24 -2.51 1.85 -7.59
C MET A 24 -2.36 1.68 -6.08
N TYR A 25 -2.37 0.45 -5.58
CA TYR A 25 -2.08 0.17 -4.17
C TYR A 25 -0.69 0.69 -3.77
N LEU A 26 0.35 0.38 -4.54
CA LEU A 26 1.72 0.84 -4.25
C LEU A 26 1.83 2.37 -4.25
N LEU A 27 1.18 3.05 -5.19
CA LEU A 27 1.15 4.52 -5.26
C LEU A 27 0.45 5.12 -4.04
N LEU A 28 -0.70 4.57 -3.64
CA LEU A 28 -1.41 5.00 -2.44
C LEU A 28 -0.57 4.78 -1.18
N TRP A 29 0.07 3.63 -1.05
CA TRP A 29 0.94 3.34 0.10
C TRP A 29 2.14 4.30 0.14
N THR A 30 2.76 4.54 -1.02
CA THR A 30 3.88 5.49 -1.15
C THR A 30 3.45 6.91 -0.79
N LEU A 31 2.25 7.32 -1.17
CA LEU A 31 1.69 8.62 -0.80
C LEU A 31 1.50 8.72 0.72
N VAL A 32 0.93 7.71 1.36
CA VAL A 32 0.73 7.68 2.83
C VAL A 32 2.07 7.76 3.57
N VAL A 33 3.03 6.89 3.20
CA VAL A 33 4.35 6.88 3.84
C VAL A 33 5.12 8.17 3.53
N GLY A 34 5.03 8.68 2.30
CA GLY A 34 5.67 9.92 1.88
C GLY A 34 5.16 11.12 2.66
N ILE A 35 3.84 11.25 2.85
CA ILE A 35 3.25 12.30 3.69
C ILE A 35 3.76 12.19 5.13
N PHE A 36 3.78 10.98 5.68
CA PHE A 36 4.29 10.76 7.02
C PHE A 36 5.76 11.20 7.14
N VAL A 37 6.64 10.75 6.24
CA VAL A 37 8.08 11.05 6.31
C VAL A 37 8.37 12.53 6.10
N LEU A 38 7.69 13.19 5.15
CA LEU A 38 7.98 14.58 4.81
C LEU A 38 7.38 15.59 5.79
N PHE A 39 6.18 15.33 6.31
CA PHE A 39 5.45 16.32 7.11
C PHE A 39 5.30 15.93 8.58
N LEU A 40 5.10 14.65 8.90
CA LEU A 40 4.83 14.21 10.28
C LEU A 40 6.10 13.83 11.03
N PHE A 41 7.04 13.14 10.38
CA PHE A 41 8.29 12.71 11.01
C PHE A 41 9.12 13.86 11.60
N PRO A 42 9.26 15.04 10.95
CA PRO A 42 9.99 16.17 11.53
C PRO A 42 9.34 16.75 12.79
N LEU A 43 8.02 16.55 12.98
CA LEU A 43 7.26 17.02 14.13
C LEU A 43 7.33 16.06 15.33
N LEU A 44 7.83 14.83 15.11
CA LEU A 44 7.92 13.78 16.11
C LEU A 44 9.34 13.65 16.68
N GLY A 45 9.44 13.16 17.92
CA GLY A 45 10.73 12.75 18.47
C GLY A 45 11.31 11.57 17.68
N LYS A 46 12.63 11.60 17.40
CA LYS A 46 13.32 10.62 16.54
C LYS A 46 12.98 9.17 16.88
N THR A 47 13.02 8.79 18.16
CA THR A 47 12.70 7.43 18.62
C THR A 47 11.29 7.01 18.24
N VAL A 48 10.30 7.87 18.46
CA VAL A 48 8.89 7.59 18.13
C VAL A 48 8.72 7.50 16.61
N GLY A 49 9.34 8.41 15.86
CA GLY A 49 9.34 8.36 14.40
C GLY A 49 9.86 7.03 13.86
N PHE A 50 11.00 6.55 14.38
CA PHE A 50 11.57 5.27 13.95
C PHE A 50 10.71 4.06 14.31
N VAL A 51 10.07 4.06 15.49
CA VAL A 51 9.12 3.00 15.86
C VAL A 51 7.95 2.96 14.87
N ILE A 52 7.40 4.11 14.50
CA ILE A 52 6.32 4.19 13.53
C ILE A 52 6.77 3.68 12.15
N ILE A 53 7.96 4.06 11.68
CA ILE A 53 8.52 3.55 10.42
C ILE A 53 8.64 2.02 10.47
N ALA A 54 9.15 1.45 11.55
CA ALA A 54 9.26 0.00 11.70
C ALA A 54 7.88 -0.66 11.59
N VAL A 55 6.87 -0.13 12.28
CA VAL A 55 5.48 -0.62 12.20
C VAL A 55 4.94 -0.52 10.77
N LEU A 56 5.16 0.60 10.07
CA LEU A 56 4.73 0.78 8.68
C LEU A 56 5.36 -0.26 7.75
N ILE A 57 6.64 -0.59 7.94
CA ILE A 57 7.32 -1.64 7.16
C ILE A 57 6.66 -3.00 7.43
N PHE A 58 6.41 -3.35 8.69
CA PHE A 58 5.74 -4.61 9.03
C PHE A 58 4.33 -4.69 8.42
N LEU A 59 3.56 -3.60 8.47
CA LEU A 59 2.23 -3.51 7.86
C LEU A 59 2.29 -3.67 6.34
N PHE A 60 3.29 -3.08 5.68
CA PHE A 60 3.48 -3.24 4.24
C PHE A 60 3.77 -4.69 3.86
N VAL A 61 4.73 -5.32 4.53
CA VAL A 61 5.10 -6.72 4.28
C VAL A 61 3.92 -7.65 4.56
N TYR A 62 3.19 -7.42 5.65
CA TYR A 62 1.99 -8.19 5.99
C TYR A 62 0.91 -8.05 4.91
N GLN A 63 0.67 -6.87 4.37
CA GLN A 63 -0.30 -6.68 3.29
C GLN A 63 0.11 -7.43 2.01
N VAL A 64 1.39 -7.36 1.62
CA VAL A 64 1.89 -8.12 0.45
C VAL A 64 1.72 -9.62 0.67
N TRP A 65 2.08 -10.13 1.86
CA TRP A 65 1.84 -11.53 2.22
C TRP A 65 0.35 -11.89 2.18
N TYR A 66 -0.52 -11.03 2.71
CA TYR A 66 -1.96 -11.23 2.69
C TYR A 66 -2.52 -11.26 1.27
N PHE A 67 -2.04 -10.40 0.37
CA PHE A 67 -2.46 -10.42 -1.03
C PHE A 67 -2.10 -11.73 -1.72
N HIS A 68 -0.88 -12.22 -1.49
CA HIS A 68 -0.43 -13.50 -2.03
C HIS A 68 -1.22 -14.67 -1.44
N ASN A 69 -1.39 -14.74 -0.12
CA ASN A 69 -2.08 -15.84 0.56
C ASN A 69 -3.57 -15.96 0.17
N ASN A 70 -4.21 -14.86 -0.24
CA ASN A 70 -5.61 -14.85 -0.65
C ASN A 70 -5.81 -14.83 -2.17
N ASN A 71 -4.74 -14.98 -2.97
CA ASN A 71 -4.77 -14.87 -4.44
C ASN A 71 -5.58 -13.64 -4.90
N LEU A 72 -5.33 -12.51 -4.24
CA LEU A 72 -6.15 -11.30 -4.37
C LEU A 72 -5.94 -10.62 -5.71
N PHE A 73 -4.71 -10.69 -6.20
CA PHE A 73 -4.36 -10.37 -7.58
C PHE A 73 -4.33 -11.68 -8.34
N ALA A 74 -5.04 -11.73 -9.46
CA ALA A 74 -4.94 -12.86 -10.38
C ALA A 74 -3.51 -12.90 -10.94
N ASP A 75 -2.83 -14.03 -10.77
CA ASP A 75 -1.55 -14.33 -11.44
C ASP A 75 -1.74 -14.48 -12.95
#